data_AF-A0A8K0CWQ4-F1
#
_entry.id   AF-A0A8K0CWQ4-F1
#
_cell.length_a   1.000
_cell.length_b   1.000
_cell.length_c   1.000
_cell.angle_alpha   90.00
_cell.angle_beta   90.00
_cell.angle_gamma   90.00
#
_symmetry.space_group_name_H-M   'P 1'
#
loop_
_entity.id
_entity.type
_entity.pdbx_description
1 polymer ?
#
loop_
_entity_poly.entity_id
_entity_poly.type
_entity_poly.pdbx_seq_one_letter_code
_entity_poly.pdbx_strand_id
1 'polypeptide(L)'
;MLGFTESFRAKCFCRFCKCPPSETQIQCTQSLNLLRNIQNYELDVEVKDVRLTGIKSPCVWNNINSFHVTTNLAVDIMHDIFEGVGNFDISLMLNQFINVDKVFTLSTLNSRIKYFKYGCEVKNKPPLISGEDLKNKNIKMSASEMKCFILCLGLLIGGLIPRGNCFWQLYIKLREVVLLVLAKHVTIADHILLESLIEEHHAIIINTFRESLKPKNHFMIHYPFNMKQVGPLVNMWSMRFESKHRVAKGNANVVASRIDICKTLAVKNQLKLCNRFICKIDFKKSIQKGKSTFYEKIDNVVPNFNELVMRCGQSLTEFMDNIVSVKRVTVQSTTYQIQDIIRIDFDCEISMPVFGCITKIIISKADQILFLYKKVMVSYFDSHFQAYKLDESENNQENIILQCGLYQYSPLLCSILLDKSTYACLSGLD
;
A
#
# COMPACT_ATOMS: atom_id res chain seq x y z
N MET A 1 7.59 21.90 15.13
CA MET A 1 7.58 20.96 16.28
C MET A 1 8.95 20.32 16.50
N LEU A 2 9.58 19.74 15.46
CA LEU A 2 10.92 19.12 15.58
C LEU A 2 12.09 20.09 15.44
N GLY A 3 11.84 21.36 15.16
CA GLY A 3 12.88 22.40 15.07
C GLY A 3 13.64 22.45 13.74
N PHE A 4 13.35 21.58 12.78
CA PHE A 4 13.91 21.64 11.42
C PHE A 4 13.16 22.61 10.49
N THR A 5 13.81 22.98 9.39
CA THR A 5 13.17 23.70 8.29
C THR A 5 12.10 22.86 7.59
N GLU A 6 10.94 23.45 7.31
CA GLU A 6 9.82 22.80 6.60
C GLU A 6 9.79 23.12 5.09
N SER A 7 10.88 23.66 4.53
CA SER A 7 10.98 24.02 3.11
C SER A 7 11.97 23.16 2.35
N PHE A 8 11.53 22.53 1.27
CA PHE A 8 12.40 21.80 0.33
C PHE A 8 13.39 22.68 -0.43
N ARG A 9 13.26 24.01 -0.35
CA ARG A 9 14.23 24.96 -0.93
C ARG A 9 15.38 25.28 0.01
N ALA A 10 15.34 24.78 1.25
CA ALA A 10 16.44 24.99 2.20
C ALA A 10 17.69 24.21 1.81
N LYS A 11 18.87 24.76 2.10
CA LYS A 11 20.17 24.11 1.85
C LYS A 11 20.39 22.83 2.66
N CYS A 12 19.62 22.62 3.71
CA CYS A 12 19.64 21.41 4.54
C CYS A 12 18.20 21.09 4.93
N PHE A 13 17.40 20.65 3.95
CA PHE A 13 15.98 20.34 4.18
C PHE A 13 15.75 18.96 4.81
N CYS A 14 16.72 18.05 4.69
CA CYS A 14 16.57 16.69 5.20
C CYS A 14 16.75 16.64 6.71
N ARG A 15 15.81 15.97 7.39
CA ARG A 15 15.86 15.73 8.84
C ARG A 15 16.78 14.56 9.23
N PHE A 16 17.13 13.70 8.28
CA PHE A 16 17.94 12.50 8.53
C PHE A 16 19.42 12.72 8.24
N CYS A 17 19.75 13.60 7.30
CA CYS A 17 21.12 13.88 6.91
C CYS A 17 21.38 15.36 6.64
N LYS A 18 22.64 15.70 6.42
CA LYS A 18 23.16 17.04 6.13
C LYS A 18 23.50 17.23 4.65
N CYS A 19 22.97 16.37 3.77
CA CYS A 19 23.28 16.38 2.34
C CYS A 19 22.78 17.68 1.66
N PRO A 20 23.62 18.39 0.89
CA PRO A 20 23.24 19.61 0.21
C PRO A 20 22.36 19.36 -1.02
N PRO A 21 21.47 20.29 -1.42
CA PRO A 21 20.53 20.11 -2.52
C PRO A 21 21.13 19.63 -3.82
N SER A 22 22.33 20.13 -4.19
CA SER A 22 23.03 19.72 -5.41
C SER A 22 23.36 18.22 -5.44
N GLU A 23 23.73 17.65 -4.29
CA GLU A 23 24.00 16.22 -4.16
C GLU A 23 22.71 15.41 -4.09
N THR A 24 21.69 15.89 -3.37
CA THR A 24 20.39 15.19 -3.26
C THR A 24 19.71 14.94 -4.61
N GLN A 25 20.03 15.72 -5.63
CA GLN A 25 19.48 15.61 -6.99
C GLN A 25 20.08 14.46 -7.80
N ILE A 26 21.21 13.90 -7.36
CA ILE A 26 21.94 12.82 -8.04
C ILE A 26 22.30 11.64 -7.13
N GLN A 27 21.96 11.73 -5.84
CA GLN A 27 22.29 10.72 -4.85
C GLN A 27 21.31 9.53 -4.90
N CYS A 28 21.83 8.35 -5.21
CA CYS A 28 21.05 7.10 -5.27
C CYS A 28 21.07 6.30 -3.96
N THR A 29 22.08 6.51 -3.09
CA THR A 29 22.32 5.72 -1.88
C THR A 29 22.53 6.61 -0.65
N GLN A 30 22.27 6.07 0.55
CA GLN A 30 22.47 6.81 1.79
C GLN A 30 23.96 6.96 2.11
N SER A 31 24.41 8.19 2.39
CA SER A 31 25.75 8.45 2.89
C SER A 31 25.77 8.43 4.41
N LEU A 32 26.46 7.46 5.00
CA LEU A 32 26.60 7.31 6.46
C LEU A 32 27.30 8.53 7.10
N ASN A 33 28.27 9.12 6.42
CA ASN A 33 29.04 10.26 6.90
C ASN A 33 28.21 11.55 7.02
N LEU A 34 27.09 11.63 6.30
CA LEU A 34 26.21 12.79 6.30
C LEU A 34 25.03 12.64 7.25
N LEU A 35 24.87 11.50 7.93
CA LEU A 35 23.75 11.28 8.84
C LEU A 35 23.81 12.20 10.05
N ARG A 36 22.64 12.70 10.44
CA ARG A 36 22.48 13.41 11.70
C ARG A 36 22.50 12.40 12.84
N ASN A 37 23.28 12.70 13.87
CA ASN A 37 23.34 11.96 15.12
C ASN A 37 23.22 12.94 16.29
N ILE A 38 23.18 12.45 17.52
CA ILE A 38 23.00 13.30 18.71
C ILE A 38 24.10 14.38 18.78
N GLN A 39 25.37 13.96 18.65
CA GLN A 39 26.54 14.84 18.77
C GLN A 39 26.54 15.95 17.71
N ASN A 40 26.37 15.60 16.42
CA ASN A 40 26.42 16.60 15.37
C ASN A 40 25.16 17.49 15.33
N TYR A 41 24.03 17.01 15.86
CA TYR A 41 22.83 17.81 16.02
C TYR A 41 23.03 18.90 17.08
N GLU A 42 23.64 18.56 18.22
CA GLU A 42 23.96 19.52 19.29
C GLU A 42 24.90 20.62 18.78
N LEU A 43 25.96 20.25 18.06
CA LEU A 43 26.84 21.21 17.41
C LEU A 43 26.09 22.10 16.41
N ASP A 44 25.23 21.50 15.57
CA ASP A 44 24.44 22.24 14.58
C ASP A 44 23.41 23.21 15.22
N VAL A 45 22.93 22.91 16.43
CA VAL A 45 22.07 23.80 17.21
C VAL A 45 22.86 25.04 17.68
N GLU A 46 24.11 24.86 18.08
CA GLU A 46 24.97 25.96 18.57
C GLU A 46 25.40 26.92 17.45
N VAL A 47 25.51 26.45 16.20
CA VAL A 47 25.84 27.28 15.03
C VAL A 47 24.85 28.42 14.82
N LYS A 48 23.57 28.24 15.20
CA LYS A 48 22.49 29.24 15.07
C LYS A 48 22.31 29.83 13.66
N ASP A 49 22.70 29.10 12.62
CA ASP A 49 22.46 29.44 11.22
C ASP A 49 21.67 28.35 10.51
N VAL A 50 20.36 28.61 10.35
CA VAL A 50 19.41 27.72 9.66
C VAL A 50 19.84 27.42 8.22
N ARG A 51 20.55 28.34 7.56
CA ARG A 51 21.01 28.16 6.18
C ARG A 51 22.12 27.12 6.07
N LEU A 52 22.91 26.93 7.13
CA LEU A 52 23.98 25.95 7.18
C LEU A 52 23.52 24.62 7.74
N THR A 53 22.66 24.64 8.75
CA THR A 53 22.32 23.43 9.51
C THR A 53 20.92 22.89 9.26
N GLY A 54 20.02 23.72 8.72
CA GLY A 54 18.60 23.36 8.56
C GLY A 54 17.81 23.35 9.87
N ILE A 55 18.41 23.74 11.00
CA ILE A 55 17.79 23.75 12.33
C ILE A 55 17.36 25.18 12.68
N LYS A 56 16.05 25.40 12.81
CA LYS A 56 15.43 26.66 13.24
C LYS A 56 15.49 26.86 14.75
N SER A 57 15.32 25.77 15.50
CA SER A 57 15.34 25.77 16.96
C SER A 57 15.71 24.36 17.46
N PRO A 58 16.20 24.23 18.70
CA PRO A 58 16.28 22.93 19.35
C PRO A 58 14.91 22.22 19.35
N CYS A 59 14.91 20.90 19.24
CA CYS A 59 13.69 20.11 19.34
C CYS A 59 13.23 20.07 20.80
N VAL A 60 12.03 20.61 21.06
CA VAL A 60 11.44 20.66 22.42
C VAL A 60 11.27 19.27 23.04
N TRP A 61 11.14 18.23 22.22
CA TRP A 61 10.94 16.85 22.66
C TRP A 61 12.23 16.15 23.09
N ASN A 62 13.41 16.70 22.78
CA ASN A 62 14.67 16.16 23.27
C ASN A 62 14.77 16.22 24.81
N ASN A 63 13.90 16.98 25.47
CA ASN A 63 13.78 17.01 26.93
C ASN A 63 13.12 15.74 27.52
N ILE A 64 12.54 14.87 26.68
CA ILE A 64 11.99 13.58 27.11
C ILE A 64 13.12 12.54 27.07
N ASN A 65 13.44 11.93 28.21
CA ASN A 65 14.57 11.01 28.35
C ASN A 65 14.61 9.87 27.31
N SER A 66 13.45 9.40 26.85
CA SER A 66 13.33 8.31 25.88
C SER A 66 13.20 8.80 24.43
N PHE A 67 13.48 10.07 24.14
CA PHE A 67 13.32 10.67 22.82
C PHE A 67 14.53 11.51 22.45
N HIS A 68 15.03 11.32 21.23
CA HIS A 68 15.86 12.31 20.57
C HIS A 68 15.46 12.41 19.09
N VAL A 69 15.46 13.63 18.54
CA VAL A 69 14.95 13.88 17.20
C VAL A 69 15.72 13.15 16.08
N THR A 70 16.99 12.82 16.31
CA THR A 70 17.84 12.08 15.37
C THR A 70 17.73 10.57 15.49
N THR A 71 17.19 10.06 16.60
CA THR A 71 17.00 8.61 16.84
C THR A 71 15.54 8.19 16.70
N ASN A 72 14.60 9.14 16.81
CA ASN A 72 13.18 8.88 16.54
C ASN A 72 12.88 8.98 15.03
N LEU A 73 13.00 7.82 14.40
CA LEU A 73 12.90 7.58 12.97
C LEU A 73 11.44 7.37 12.55
N ALA A 74 11.03 8.07 11.49
CA ALA A 74 9.68 8.04 10.95
C ALA A 74 9.69 8.51 9.48
N VAL A 75 9.17 7.70 8.58
CA VAL A 75 9.06 8.03 7.16
C VAL A 75 7.60 8.05 6.75
N ASP A 76 7.27 8.76 5.68
CA ASP A 76 5.89 8.89 5.25
C ASP A 76 5.71 8.45 3.80
N ILE A 77 5.48 7.14 3.64
CA ILE A 77 5.19 6.51 2.34
C ILE A 77 4.09 7.25 1.57
N MET A 78 3.08 7.76 2.28
CA MET A 78 1.96 8.44 1.64
C MET A 78 2.41 9.71 0.93
N HIS A 79 3.09 10.59 1.66
CA HIS A 79 3.55 11.86 1.11
C HIS A 79 4.74 11.67 0.18
N ASP A 80 5.73 10.88 0.57
CA ASP A 80 6.99 10.74 -0.17
C ASP A 80 6.76 10.00 -1.48
N ILE A 81 6.09 8.84 -1.44
CA ILE A 81 5.88 8.00 -2.61
C ILE A 81 4.59 8.39 -3.33
N PHE A 82 3.42 8.24 -2.71
CA PHE A 82 2.17 8.36 -3.47
C PHE A 82 1.81 9.79 -3.88
N GLU A 83 2.13 10.81 -3.08
CA GLU A 83 1.95 12.22 -3.47
C GLU A 83 3.20 12.86 -4.07
N GLY A 84 4.26 12.08 -4.26
CA GLY A 84 5.57 12.58 -4.63
C GLY A 84 6.15 11.81 -5.79
N VAL A 85 7.00 10.86 -5.44
CA VAL A 85 7.79 10.06 -6.37
C VAL A 85 6.90 9.34 -7.38
N GLY A 86 5.82 8.69 -6.93
CA GLY A 86 4.86 8.04 -7.82
C GLY A 86 4.19 8.99 -8.82
N ASN A 87 3.86 10.22 -8.42
CA ASN A 87 3.33 11.19 -9.37
C ASN A 87 4.38 11.60 -10.41
N PHE A 88 5.59 11.89 -9.94
CA PHE A 88 6.71 12.27 -10.79
C PHE A 88 7.07 11.17 -11.81
N ASP A 89 7.31 9.95 -11.35
CA ASP A 89 7.75 8.83 -12.17
C ASP A 89 6.69 8.42 -13.19
N ILE A 90 5.44 8.32 -12.76
CA ILE A 90 4.33 7.94 -13.65
C ILE A 90 4.08 9.05 -14.68
N SER A 91 4.14 10.32 -14.30
CA SER A 91 4.01 11.44 -15.24
C SER A 91 5.14 11.43 -16.28
N LEU A 92 6.37 11.18 -15.84
CA LEU A 92 7.55 11.12 -16.68
C LEU A 92 7.45 9.99 -17.71
N MET A 93 7.10 8.79 -17.24
CA MET A 93 6.93 7.61 -18.08
C MET A 93 5.76 7.73 -19.06
N LEU A 94 4.59 8.23 -18.61
CA LEU A 94 3.44 8.40 -19.48
C LEU A 94 3.69 9.46 -20.56
N ASN A 95 4.39 10.55 -20.22
CA ASN A 95 4.80 11.54 -21.22
C ASN A 95 5.71 10.92 -22.28
N GLN A 96 6.68 10.08 -21.87
CA GLN A 96 7.56 9.38 -22.79
C GLN A 96 6.75 8.49 -23.76
N PHE A 97 5.87 7.62 -23.25
CA PHE A 97 5.15 6.69 -24.12
C PHE A 97 4.05 7.32 -24.97
N ILE A 98 3.39 8.37 -24.49
CA ILE A 98 2.25 8.98 -25.20
C ILE A 98 2.72 10.07 -26.17
N ASN A 99 3.61 10.97 -25.73
CA ASN A 99 3.95 12.17 -26.48
C ASN A 99 5.24 12.01 -27.29
N VAL A 100 6.23 11.26 -26.79
CA VAL A 100 7.55 11.09 -27.43
C VAL A 100 7.54 9.87 -28.34
N ASP A 101 7.41 8.67 -27.76
CA ASP A 101 7.48 7.39 -28.48
C ASP A 101 6.18 7.06 -29.21
N LYS A 102 5.06 7.65 -28.78
CA LYS A 102 3.70 7.45 -29.34
C LYS A 102 3.28 5.97 -29.40
N VAL A 103 3.64 5.20 -28.37
CA VAL A 103 3.30 3.77 -28.22
C VAL A 103 1.78 3.57 -28.10
N PHE A 104 1.10 4.48 -27.43
CA PHE A 104 -0.36 4.49 -27.30
C PHE A 104 -0.87 5.91 -27.05
N THR A 105 -2.20 6.11 -27.09
CA THR A 105 -2.81 7.43 -26.91
C THR A 105 -3.33 7.64 -25.49
N LEU A 106 -3.45 8.91 -25.05
CA LEU A 106 -4.13 9.25 -23.80
C LEU A 106 -5.58 8.71 -23.75
N SER A 107 -6.28 8.70 -24.89
CA SER A 107 -7.63 8.14 -25.00
C SER A 107 -7.65 6.64 -24.71
N THR A 108 -6.65 5.90 -25.20
CA THR A 108 -6.46 4.48 -24.90
C THR A 108 -6.26 4.26 -23.40
N LEU A 109 -5.37 5.04 -22.76
CA LEU A 109 -5.13 4.95 -21.32
C LEU A 109 -6.39 5.23 -20.51
N ASN A 110 -7.07 6.34 -20.77
CA ASN A 110 -8.29 6.72 -20.07
C ASN A 110 -9.41 5.70 -20.27
N SER A 111 -9.53 5.11 -21.45
CA SER A 111 -10.48 4.01 -21.69
C SER A 111 -10.16 2.81 -20.81
N ARG A 112 -8.87 2.41 -20.73
CA ARG A 112 -8.47 1.30 -19.87
C ARG A 112 -8.71 1.61 -18.39
N ILE A 113 -8.38 2.81 -17.90
CA ILE A 113 -8.70 3.25 -16.54
C ILE A 113 -10.21 3.15 -16.26
N LYS A 114 -11.05 3.68 -17.15
CA LYS A 114 -12.50 3.73 -16.96
C LYS A 114 -13.14 2.34 -16.86
N TYR A 115 -12.70 1.40 -17.70
CA TYR A 115 -13.34 0.09 -17.85
C TYR A 115 -12.64 -1.04 -17.08
N PHE A 116 -11.52 -0.75 -16.41
CA PHE A 116 -10.80 -1.75 -15.63
C PHE A 116 -11.59 -2.21 -14.39
N LYS A 117 -11.51 -3.52 -14.13
CA LYS A 117 -12.17 -4.15 -12.98
C LYS A 117 -11.25 -4.10 -11.76
N TYR A 118 -11.26 -2.99 -11.03
CA TYR A 118 -10.44 -2.79 -9.83
C TYR A 118 -10.79 -3.69 -8.62
N GLY A 119 -11.79 -4.57 -8.73
CA GLY A 119 -12.34 -5.32 -7.60
C GLY A 119 -13.27 -4.48 -6.72
N CYS A 120 -14.07 -5.18 -5.90
CA CYS A 120 -15.13 -4.55 -5.10
C CYS A 120 -14.60 -3.72 -3.91
N GLU A 121 -13.35 -3.91 -3.53
CA GLU A 121 -12.70 -3.25 -2.40
C GLU A 121 -12.08 -1.90 -2.74
N VAL A 122 -11.76 -1.68 -4.01
CA VAL A 122 -11.12 -0.44 -4.45
C VAL A 122 -12.18 0.65 -4.58
N LYS A 123 -12.30 1.43 -3.50
CA LYS A 123 -13.16 2.62 -3.45
C LYS A 123 -12.54 3.83 -4.16
N ASN A 124 -11.22 3.97 -4.05
CA ASN A 124 -10.46 5.10 -4.59
C ASN A 124 -9.79 4.67 -5.91
N LYS A 125 -10.58 4.67 -6.99
CA LYS A 125 -10.11 4.29 -8.33
C LYS A 125 -9.36 5.46 -8.97
N PRO A 126 -8.33 5.21 -9.80
CA PRO A 126 -7.62 6.27 -10.50
C PRO A 126 -8.60 7.11 -11.35
N PRO A 127 -8.59 8.44 -11.23
CA PRO A 127 -9.34 9.31 -12.12
C PRO A 127 -8.78 9.28 -13.54
N LEU A 128 -9.57 9.78 -14.49
CA LEU A 128 -9.08 10.02 -15.85
C LEU A 128 -8.01 11.11 -15.84
N ILE A 129 -6.99 10.92 -16.66
CA ILE A 129 -5.87 11.85 -16.79
C ILE A 129 -6.17 12.84 -17.91
N SER A 130 -6.00 14.13 -17.66
CA SER A 130 -6.15 15.16 -18.68
C SER A 130 -4.87 15.38 -19.47
N GLY A 131 -4.97 15.93 -20.68
CA GLY A 131 -3.78 16.32 -21.47
C GLY A 131 -2.94 17.39 -20.75
N GLU A 132 -3.57 18.23 -19.94
CA GLU A 132 -2.89 19.27 -19.16
C GLU A 132 -2.09 18.68 -18.00
N ASP A 133 -2.58 17.61 -17.37
CA ASP A 133 -1.82 16.88 -16.34
C ASP A 133 -0.52 16.32 -16.91
N LEU A 134 -0.57 15.71 -18.11
CA LEU A 134 0.61 15.21 -18.79
C LEU A 134 1.57 16.33 -19.20
N LYS A 135 1.05 17.42 -19.76
CA LYS A 135 1.85 18.58 -20.17
C LYS A 135 2.59 19.20 -18.99
N ASN A 136 1.93 19.28 -17.84
CA ASN A 136 2.49 19.84 -16.62
C ASN A 136 3.34 18.82 -15.82
N LYS A 137 3.46 17.57 -16.31
CA LYS A 137 4.09 16.45 -15.60
C LYS A 137 3.59 16.31 -14.14
N ASN A 138 2.29 16.51 -13.94
CA ASN A 138 1.67 16.46 -12.62
C ASN A 138 0.25 15.89 -12.72
N ILE A 139 0.10 14.62 -12.35
CA ILE A 139 -1.16 13.89 -12.40
C ILE A 139 -1.98 14.16 -11.13
N LYS A 140 -3.17 14.75 -11.28
CA LYS A 140 -4.04 15.06 -10.14
C LYS A 140 -4.72 13.80 -9.60
N MET A 141 -4.09 13.19 -8.60
CA MET A 141 -4.59 12.03 -7.86
C MET A 141 -4.35 12.22 -6.36
N SER A 142 -5.28 11.76 -5.53
CA SER A 142 -5.01 11.55 -4.11
C SER A 142 -4.01 10.41 -3.91
N ALA A 143 -3.37 10.35 -2.75
CA ALA A 143 -2.42 9.29 -2.42
C ALA A 143 -3.02 7.87 -2.56
N SER A 144 -4.30 7.70 -2.22
CA SER A 144 -4.98 6.40 -2.38
C SER A 144 -5.22 6.02 -3.84
N GLU A 145 -5.56 6.99 -4.68
CA GLU A 145 -5.76 6.78 -6.12
C GLU A 145 -4.42 6.50 -6.82
N MET A 146 -3.35 7.22 -6.47
CA MET A 146 -2.00 6.95 -7.01
C MET A 146 -1.49 5.57 -6.58
N LYS A 147 -1.67 5.19 -5.30
CA LYS A 147 -1.36 3.83 -4.84
C LYS A 147 -2.10 2.80 -5.69
N CYS A 148 -3.41 2.97 -5.87
CA CYS A 148 -4.20 2.06 -6.72
C CYS A 148 -3.67 2.03 -8.15
N PHE A 149 -3.34 3.18 -8.72
CA PHE A 149 -2.85 3.28 -10.09
C PHE A 149 -1.55 2.51 -10.27
N ILE A 150 -0.55 2.74 -9.41
CA ILE A 150 0.73 2.01 -9.43
C ILE A 150 0.49 0.50 -9.31
N LEU A 151 -0.37 0.07 -8.38
CA LEU A 151 -0.66 -1.34 -8.17
C LEU A 151 -1.26 -2.02 -9.41
N CYS A 152 -2.06 -1.29 -10.18
CA CYS A 152 -2.80 -1.81 -11.35
C CYS A 152 -2.11 -1.55 -12.69
N LEU A 153 -1.11 -0.65 -12.75
CA LEU A 153 -0.63 -0.08 -14.00
C LEU A 153 -0.07 -1.12 -14.96
N GLY A 154 0.64 -2.14 -14.45
CA GLY A 154 1.13 -3.26 -15.24
C GLY A 154 -0.01 -3.95 -15.99
N LEU A 155 -1.12 -4.26 -15.32
CA LEU A 155 -2.30 -4.86 -15.95
C LEU A 155 -3.07 -3.88 -16.84
N LEU A 156 -3.01 -2.58 -16.56
CA LEU A 156 -3.66 -1.55 -17.36
C LEU A 156 -2.95 -1.34 -18.70
N ILE A 157 -1.63 -1.19 -18.73
CA ILE A 157 -0.92 -0.79 -19.96
C ILE A 157 0.27 -1.66 -20.32
N GLY A 158 0.66 -2.65 -19.50
CA GLY A 158 1.82 -3.50 -19.77
C GLY A 158 1.75 -4.16 -21.15
N GLY A 159 0.58 -4.63 -21.58
CA GLY A 159 0.39 -5.22 -22.91
C GLY A 159 0.51 -4.24 -24.10
N LEU A 160 0.60 -2.94 -23.85
CA LEU A 160 0.90 -1.92 -24.88
C LEU A 160 2.40 -1.61 -24.95
N ILE A 161 3.16 -1.94 -23.91
CA ILE A 161 4.58 -1.60 -23.81
C ILE A 161 5.42 -2.79 -24.30
N PRO A 162 6.40 -2.58 -25.21
CA PRO A 162 7.33 -3.63 -25.60
C PRO A 162 8.08 -4.22 -24.40
N ARG A 163 8.22 -5.56 -24.36
CA ARG A 163 9.06 -6.22 -23.35
C ARG A 163 10.51 -5.73 -23.46
N GLY A 164 11.16 -5.55 -22.31
CA GLY A 164 12.54 -5.05 -22.25
C GLY A 164 12.69 -3.55 -22.50
N ASN A 165 11.59 -2.78 -22.63
CA ASN A 165 11.66 -1.33 -22.76
C ASN A 165 12.37 -0.69 -21.55
N CYS A 166 13.37 0.16 -21.80
CA CYS A 166 14.20 0.76 -20.76
C CYS A 166 13.45 1.80 -19.89
N PHE A 167 12.46 2.50 -20.43
CA PHE A 167 11.64 3.45 -19.68
C PHE A 167 10.64 2.74 -18.77
N TRP A 168 10.16 1.56 -19.17
CA TRP A 168 9.25 0.73 -18.35
C TRP A 168 9.91 0.19 -17.08
N GLN A 169 11.23 0.07 -17.07
CA GLN A 169 11.98 -0.35 -15.88
C GLN A 169 11.76 0.58 -14.69
N LEU A 170 11.48 1.87 -14.92
CA LEU A 170 11.15 2.80 -13.85
C LEU A 170 9.89 2.37 -13.10
N TYR A 171 8.84 1.98 -13.83
CA TYR A 171 7.62 1.45 -13.22
C TYR A 171 7.88 0.15 -12.47
N ILE A 172 8.64 -0.78 -13.06
CA ILE A 172 8.96 -2.06 -12.44
C ILE A 172 9.65 -1.84 -11.09
N LYS A 173 10.70 -1.00 -11.04
CA LYS A 173 11.42 -0.72 -9.81
C LYS A 173 10.57 0.01 -8.78
N LEU A 174 9.78 1.00 -9.21
CA LEU A 174 8.83 1.68 -8.33
C LEU A 174 7.81 0.70 -7.74
N ARG A 175 7.33 -0.24 -8.55
CA ARG A 175 6.36 -1.26 -8.15
C ARG A 175 6.94 -2.22 -7.10
N GLU A 176 8.17 -2.67 -7.30
CA GLU A 176 8.92 -3.51 -6.36
C GLU A 176 9.14 -2.78 -5.03
N VAL A 177 9.60 -1.53 -5.07
CA VAL A 177 9.73 -0.68 -3.88
C VAL A 177 8.39 -0.53 -3.15
N VAL A 178 7.31 -0.22 -3.88
CA VAL A 178 5.96 -0.05 -3.29
C VAL A 178 5.46 -1.33 -2.60
N LEU A 179 5.73 -2.51 -3.17
CA LEU A 179 5.35 -3.78 -2.54
C LEU A 179 6.08 -4.00 -1.22
N LEU A 180 7.37 -3.67 -1.17
CA LEU A 180 8.22 -3.89 0.00
C LEU A 180 7.95 -2.88 1.12
N VAL A 181 7.78 -1.59 0.81
CA VAL A 181 7.48 -0.57 1.84
C VAL A 181 6.07 -0.70 2.41
N LEU A 182 5.15 -1.29 1.66
CA LEU A 182 3.79 -1.60 2.13
C LEU A 182 3.72 -2.93 2.89
N ALA A 183 4.83 -3.66 2.99
CA ALA A 183 4.83 -4.95 3.63
C ALA A 183 4.47 -4.85 5.12
N LYS A 184 3.65 -5.78 5.61
CA LYS A 184 3.27 -5.80 7.04
C LYS A 184 4.31 -6.47 7.92
N HIS A 185 5.11 -7.35 7.32
CA HIS A 185 6.22 -8.05 7.95
C HIS A 185 7.44 -7.89 7.07
N VAL A 186 8.60 -7.70 7.70
CA VAL A 186 9.89 -7.56 7.00
C VAL A 186 10.95 -8.35 7.74
N THR A 187 11.89 -8.87 6.98
CA THR A 187 13.07 -9.59 7.41
C THR A 187 14.31 -8.69 7.35
N ILE A 188 15.43 -9.19 7.86
CA ILE A 188 16.72 -8.49 7.74
C ILE A 188 17.16 -8.41 6.27
N ALA A 189 16.79 -9.37 5.40
CA ALA A 189 17.15 -9.28 3.98
C ALA A 189 16.39 -8.15 3.25
N ASP A 190 15.18 -7.81 3.71
CA ASP A 190 14.30 -6.87 3.02
C ASP A 190 14.84 -5.44 2.99
N HIS A 191 15.52 -4.97 4.04
CA HIS A 191 16.11 -3.62 3.99
C HIS A 191 17.29 -3.55 2.99
N ILE A 192 18.04 -4.63 2.81
CA ILE A 192 19.14 -4.71 1.83
C ILE A 192 18.55 -4.70 0.41
N LEU A 193 17.50 -5.49 0.19
CA LEU A 193 16.77 -5.48 -1.08
C LEU A 193 16.19 -4.09 -1.38
N LEU A 194 15.58 -3.44 -0.38
CA LEU A 194 15.03 -2.10 -0.54
C LEU A 194 16.10 -1.07 -0.94
N GLU A 195 17.31 -1.18 -0.40
CA GLU A 195 18.44 -0.32 -0.76
C GLU A 195 18.81 -0.47 -2.24
N SER A 196 19.01 -1.71 -2.71
CA SER A 196 19.31 -2.00 -4.12
C SER A 196 18.22 -1.49 -5.06
N LEU A 197 16.95 -1.75 -4.71
CA LEU A 197 15.80 -1.33 -5.53
C LEU A 197 15.70 0.20 -5.65
N ILE A 198 15.96 0.93 -4.56
CA ILE A 198 15.93 2.39 -4.56
C ILE A 198 17.10 2.97 -5.35
N GLU A 199 18.30 2.38 -5.21
CA GLU A 199 19.48 2.76 -5.98
C GLU A 199 19.22 2.61 -7.49
N GLU A 200 18.78 1.43 -7.92
CA GLU A 200 18.43 1.13 -9.31
C GLU A 200 17.34 2.06 -9.84
N HIS A 201 16.29 2.29 -9.05
CA HIS A 201 15.21 3.21 -9.39
C HIS A 201 15.72 4.63 -9.66
N HIS A 202 16.58 5.14 -8.79
CA HIS A 202 17.12 6.50 -8.91
C HIS A 202 18.09 6.59 -10.09
N ALA A 203 18.90 5.56 -10.32
CA ALA A 203 19.79 5.47 -11.45
C ALA A 203 19.02 5.52 -12.79
N ILE A 204 17.83 4.91 -12.89
CA ILE A 204 17.00 4.99 -14.11
C ILE A 204 16.55 6.44 -14.38
N ILE A 205 16.14 7.18 -13.36
CA ILE A 205 15.73 8.59 -13.52
C ILE A 205 16.89 9.43 -14.07
N ILE A 206 18.09 9.25 -13.50
CA ILE A 206 19.28 10.04 -13.86
C ILE A 206 19.85 9.61 -15.22
N ASN A 207 20.01 8.30 -15.44
CA ASN A 207 20.73 7.78 -16.59
C ASN A 207 19.85 7.60 -17.83
N THR A 208 18.60 7.15 -17.64
CA THR A 208 17.69 6.87 -18.75
C THR A 208 16.87 8.10 -19.11
N PHE A 209 16.23 8.73 -18.12
CA PHE A 209 15.39 9.91 -18.36
C PHE A 209 16.16 11.23 -18.37
N ARG A 210 17.43 11.24 -17.92
CA ARG A 210 18.26 12.46 -17.82
C ARG A 210 17.60 13.55 -16.97
N GLU A 211 16.86 13.14 -15.94
CA GLU A 211 16.14 14.02 -15.02
C GLU A 211 16.83 14.03 -13.65
N SER A 212 16.70 15.15 -12.94
CA SER A 212 17.18 15.29 -11.56
C SER A 212 16.19 14.66 -10.57
N LEU A 213 16.69 14.00 -9.53
CA LEU A 213 15.88 13.53 -8.41
C LEU A 213 15.19 14.70 -7.68
N LYS A 214 13.98 14.45 -7.18
CA LYS A 214 13.23 15.44 -6.37
C LYS A 214 13.51 15.22 -4.88
N PRO A 215 13.22 16.21 -4.01
CA PRO A 215 13.42 16.08 -2.56
C PRO A 215 12.80 14.82 -1.94
N LYS A 216 11.65 14.36 -2.46
CA LYS A 216 10.99 13.14 -1.99
C LYS A 216 11.70 11.84 -2.40
N ASN A 217 12.40 11.83 -3.55
CA ASN A 217 13.31 10.74 -3.90
C ASN A 217 14.43 10.63 -2.86
N HIS A 218 15.03 11.76 -2.48
CA HIS A 218 16.06 11.78 -1.45
C HIS A 218 15.58 11.19 -0.11
N PHE A 219 14.33 11.38 0.29
CA PHE A 219 13.82 10.72 1.50
C PHE A 219 13.76 9.20 1.39
N MET A 220 13.52 8.65 0.20
CA MET A 220 13.50 7.20 -0.01
C MET A 220 14.85 6.55 0.28
N ILE A 221 15.98 7.20 0.03
CA ILE A 221 17.30 6.61 0.32
C ILE A 221 17.48 6.29 1.81
N HIS A 222 16.69 6.92 2.69
CA HIS A 222 16.71 6.67 4.12
C HIS A 222 15.80 5.51 4.54
N TYR A 223 14.89 5.05 3.66
CA TYR A 223 13.92 4.01 3.97
C TYR A 223 14.57 2.68 4.37
N PRO A 224 15.64 2.19 3.70
CA PRO A 224 16.35 0.97 4.13
C PRO A 224 16.83 1.05 5.58
N PHE A 225 17.53 2.13 5.92
CA PHE A 225 18.00 2.34 7.29
C PHE A 225 16.85 2.43 8.29
N ASN A 226 15.79 3.17 7.97
CA ASN A 226 14.62 3.29 8.85
C ASN A 226 13.96 1.91 9.05
N MET A 227 13.79 1.13 7.97
CA MET A 227 13.20 -0.22 8.01
C MET A 227 14.02 -1.16 8.89
N LYS A 228 15.35 -1.09 8.81
CA LYS A 228 16.24 -1.87 9.67
C LYS A 228 16.06 -1.55 11.16
N GLN A 229 15.82 -0.28 11.50
CA GLN A 229 15.73 0.17 12.90
C GLN A 229 14.35 -0.06 13.52
N VAL A 230 13.27 0.14 12.76
CA VAL A 230 11.90 0.17 13.30
C VAL A 230 10.98 -0.89 12.71
N GLY A 231 11.45 -1.66 11.72
CA GLY A 231 10.69 -2.70 11.05
C GLY A 231 9.77 -2.19 9.94
N PRO A 232 8.57 -2.76 9.78
CA PRO A 232 7.66 -2.48 8.66
C PRO A 232 7.27 -0.99 8.55
N LEU A 233 7.62 -0.35 7.43
CA LEU A 233 7.44 1.09 7.23
C LEU A 233 5.96 1.51 7.11
N VAL A 234 5.09 0.61 6.66
CA VAL A 234 3.63 0.86 6.51
C VAL A 234 2.96 1.26 7.83
N ASN A 235 3.55 0.91 8.97
CA ASN A 235 3.01 1.26 10.29
C ASN A 235 3.28 2.72 10.68
N MET A 236 4.14 3.44 9.96
CA MET A 236 4.55 4.81 10.26
C MET A 236 3.89 5.89 9.41
N TRP A 237 3.28 5.52 8.27
CA TRP A 237 2.69 6.49 7.33
C TRP A 237 1.51 7.27 7.92
N SER A 238 1.21 8.45 7.36
CA SER A 238 0.23 9.36 7.96
C SER A 238 -1.23 9.17 7.49
N MET A 239 -1.50 8.21 6.60
CA MET A 239 -2.79 8.06 5.92
C MET A 239 -4.01 7.98 6.86
N ARG A 240 -3.88 7.31 8.01
CA ARG A 240 -4.96 7.18 9.00
C ARG A 240 -5.15 8.45 9.81
N PHE A 241 -4.08 9.17 10.12
CA PHE A 241 -4.15 10.45 10.82
C PHE A 241 -4.86 11.50 9.96
N GLU A 242 -4.53 11.58 8.66
CA GLU A 242 -5.23 12.49 7.75
C GLU A 242 -6.70 12.14 7.57
N SER A 243 -7.01 10.85 7.47
CA SER A 243 -8.40 10.37 7.40
C SER A 243 -9.22 10.80 8.63
N LYS A 244 -8.60 10.89 9.81
CA LYS A 244 -9.25 11.35 11.05
C LYS A 244 -9.61 12.84 10.99
N HIS A 245 -8.82 13.67 10.30
CA HIS A 245 -9.09 15.11 10.13
C HIS A 245 -10.43 15.38 9.45
N ARG A 246 -10.93 14.48 8.59
CA ARG A 246 -12.25 14.61 7.95
C ARG A 246 -13.38 14.83 8.96
N VAL A 247 -13.32 14.21 10.14
CA VAL A 247 -14.33 14.39 11.19
C VAL A 247 -14.30 15.82 11.73
N ALA A 248 -13.10 16.36 11.97
CA ALA A 248 -12.93 17.72 12.44
C ALA A 248 -13.37 18.75 11.38
N LYS A 249 -12.97 18.57 10.11
CA LYS A 249 -13.38 19.42 8.98
C LYS A 249 -14.90 19.42 8.80
N GLY A 250 -15.54 18.25 8.83
CA GLY A 250 -16.99 18.14 8.74
C GLY A 250 -17.71 18.84 9.89
N ASN A 251 -17.21 18.71 11.11
CA ASN A 251 -17.75 19.46 12.25
C ASN A 251 -17.57 20.97 12.09
N ALA A 252 -16.40 21.42 11.63
CA ALA A 252 -16.08 22.84 11.48
C ALA A 252 -17.00 23.53 10.45
N ASN A 253 -17.37 22.82 9.39
CA ASN A 253 -18.27 23.36 8.36
C ASN A 253 -19.72 23.51 8.85
N VAL A 254 -20.13 22.73 9.86
CA VAL A 254 -21.52 22.73 10.37
C VAL A 254 -21.71 23.66 11.57
N VAL A 255 -20.64 23.92 12.34
CA VAL A 255 -20.74 24.77 13.53
C VAL A 255 -20.95 26.23 13.12
N ALA A 256 -22.03 26.84 13.62
CA ALA A 256 -22.36 28.24 13.35
C ALA A 256 -21.49 29.24 14.17
N SER A 257 -21.08 28.87 15.38
CA SER A 257 -20.23 29.73 16.24
C SER A 257 -18.74 29.54 15.94
N ARG A 258 -18.04 30.61 15.57
CA ARG A 258 -16.60 30.59 15.25
C ARG A 258 -15.71 31.22 16.33
N ILE A 259 -16.27 31.53 17.50
CA ILE A 259 -15.55 32.23 18.58
C ILE A 259 -14.30 31.44 19.03
N ASP A 260 -14.44 30.14 19.24
CA ASP A 260 -13.30 29.23 19.49
C ASP A 260 -13.57 27.88 18.84
N ILE A 261 -13.16 27.79 17.57
CA ILE A 261 -13.35 26.59 16.76
C ILE A 261 -12.50 25.42 17.29
N CYS A 262 -11.28 25.69 17.77
CA CYS A 262 -10.38 24.66 18.29
C CYS A 262 -10.98 23.98 19.52
N LYS A 263 -11.46 24.77 20.48
CA LYS A 263 -12.14 24.25 21.67
C LYS A 263 -13.39 23.47 21.30
N THR A 264 -14.20 23.97 20.38
CA THR A 264 -15.43 23.30 19.94
C THR A 264 -15.14 21.94 19.29
N LEU A 265 -14.14 21.87 18.41
CA LEU A 265 -13.71 20.63 17.77
C LEU A 265 -13.13 19.64 18.79
N ALA A 266 -12.33 20.12 19.74
CA ALA A 266 -11.75 19.30 20.81
C ALA A 266 -12.85 18.69 21.70
N VAL A 267 -13.78 19.51 22.20
CA VAL A 267 -14.91 19.06 23.04
C VAL A 267 -15.75 18.03 22.29
N LYS A 268 -16.10 18.29 21.02
CA LYS A 268 -16.90 17.35 20.21
C LYS A 268 -16.17 16.04 19.94
N ASN A 269 -14.85 16.06 19.79
CA ASN A 269 -14.05 14.84 19.68
C ASN A 269 -14.08 14.05 20.99
N GLN A 270 -13.87 14.72 22.12
CA GLN A 270 -13.89 14.09 23.44
C GLN A 270 -15.26 13.48 23.76
N LEU A 271 -16.36 14.16 23.46
CA LEU A 271 -17.71 13.62 23.66
C LEU A 271 -17.97 12.36 22.80
N LYS A 272 -17.49 12.34 21.55
CA LYS A 272 -17.57 11.12 20.70
C LYS A 272 -16.78 9.96 21.29
N LEU A 273 -15.60 10.24 21.86
CA LEU A 273 -14.78 9.23 22.54
C LEU A 273 -15.46 8.71 23.80
N CYS A 274 -15.98 9.60 24.66
CA CYS A 274 -16.74 9.23 25.86
C CYS A 274 -17.95 8.35 25.51
N ASN A 275 -18.74 8.74 24.50
CA ASN A 275 -19.87 7.93 24.05
C ASN A 275 -19.43 6.52 23.59
N ARG A 276 -18.30 6.42 22.88
CA ARG A 276 -17.76 5.11 22.46
C ARG A 276 -17.42 4.23 23.67
N PHE A 277 -16.81 4.79 24.71
CA PHE A 277 -16.50 4.07 25.94
C PHE A 277 -17.76 3.66 26.72
N ILE A 278 -18.72 4.57 26.87
CA ILE A 278 -19.99 4.30 27.57
C ILE A 278 -20.76 3.18 26.88
N CYS A 279 -20.89 3.25 25.54
CA CYS A 279 -21.60 2.24 24.77
C CYS A 279 -20.86 0.91 24.64
N LYS A 280 -19.65 0.77 25.22
CA LYS A 280 -18.78 -0.40 25.04
C LYS A 280 -18.70 -0.84 23.57
N ILE A 281 -18.60 0.14 22.66
CA ILE A 281 -18.35 -0.15 21.24
C ILE A 281 -16.89 -0.60 21.17
N ASP A 282 -16.69 -1.89 21.42
CA ASP A 282 -15.40 -2.55 21.42
C ASP A 282 -14.64 -2.30 20.11
N PHE A 283 -13.35 -2.61 20.14
CA PHE A 283 -12.58 -2.92 18.92
C PHE A 283 -12.93 -4.30 18.33
N LYS A 284 -14.10 -4.87 18.68
CA LYS A 284 -14.54 -6.21 18.28
C LYS A 284 -14.40 -6.37 16.77
N LYS A 285 -13.99 -7.56 16.33
CA LYS A 285 -13.94 -7.95 14.92
C LYS A 285 -15.27 -7.58 14.28
N SER A 286 -15.28 -6.51 13.48
CA SER A 286 -16.50 -6.10 12.81
C SER A 286 -16.71 -7.05 11.63
N ILE A 287 -17.61 -8.00 11.80
CA ILE A 287 -18.08 -8.82 10.68
C ILE A 287 -19.34 -8.17 10.14
N GLN A 288 -19.28 -7.73 8.89
CA GLN A 288 -20.44 -7.29 8.14
C GLN A 288 -20.76 -8.36 7.12
N LYS A 289 -21.85 -9.09 7.34
CA LYS A 289 -22.33 -10.10 6.41
C LYS A 289 -23.30 -9.50 5.39
N GLY A 290 -23.27 -10.00 4.16
CA GLY A 290 -24.31 -9.70 3.18
C GLY A 290 -25.69 -10.16 3.65
N LYS A 291 -26.76 -9.80 2.91
CA LYS A 291 -28.11 -10.33 3.19
C LYS A 291 -28.07 -11.86 3.13
N SER A 292 -28.32 -12.50 4.26
CA SER A 292 -28.63 -13.91 4.37
C SER A 292 -29.86 -14.05 5.25
N THR A 293 -30.72 -15.00 4.91
CA THR A 293 -32.05 -15.12 5.47
C THR A 293 -32.21 -16.27 6.46
N PHE A 294 -31.37 -17.32 6.47
CA PHE A 294 -31.59 -18.49 7.33
C PHE A 294 -30.30 -19.15 7.83
N TYR A 295 -30.38 -19.73 9.03
CA TYR A 295 -29.38 -20.64 9.56
C TYR A 295 -29.65 -22.05 9.03
N GLU A 296 -28.60 -22.75 8.58
CA GLU A 296 -28.72 -24.08 7.99
C GLU A 296 -27.70 -25.05 8.61
N LYS A 297 -27.88 -26.35 8.35
CA LYS A 297 -26.86 -27.38 8.62
C LYS A 297 -25.83 -27.40 7.50
N ILE A 298 -24.57 -27.68 7.84
CA ILE A 298 -23.49 -27.67 6.85
C ILE A 298 -23.70 -28.69 5.74
N ASP A 299 -24.25 -29.86 6.05
CA ASP A 299 -24.46 -30.94 5.08
C ASP A 299 -25.41 -30.53 3.94
N ASN A 300 -26.35 -29.62 4.20
CA ASN A 300 -27.25 -29.09 3.17
C ASN A 300 -26.53 -28.13 2.21
N VAL A 301 -25.50 -27.43 2.71
CA VAL A 301 -24.75 -26.43 1.95
C VAL A 301 -23.52 -27.04 1.27
N VAL A 302 -22.89 -28.02 1.93
CA VAL A 302 -21.66 -28.71 1.54
C VAL A 302 -21.81 -30.20 1.89
N PRO A 303 -22.41 -31.02 1.00
CA PRO A 303 -22.69 -32.44 1.29
C PRO A 303 -21.45 -33.29 1.62
N ASN A 304 -20.29 -32.91 1.09
CA ASN A 304 -19.00 -33.58 1.30
C ASN A 304 -18.15 -32.92 2.39
N PHE A 305 -18.77 -32.19 3.33
CA PHE A 305 -18.04 -31.43 4.35
C PHE A 305 -17.10 -32.30 5.18
N ASN A 306 -17.57 -33.44 5.70
CA ASN A 306 -16.75 -34.33 6.52
C ASN A 306 -15.47 -34.83 5.81
N GLU A 307 -15.54 -35.09 4.51
CA GLU A 307 -14.37 -35.47 3.71
C GLU A 307 -13.36 -34.31 3.60
N LEU A 308 -13.86 -33.09 3.43
CA LEU A 308 -13.03 -31.87 3.39
C LEU A 308 -12.35 -31.59 4.73
N VAL A 309 -13.08 -31.78 5.84
CA VAL A 309 -12.54 -31.63 7.21
C VAL A 309 -11.43 -32.66 7.48
N MET A 310 -11.64 -33.92 7.10
CA MET A 310 -10.63 -34.98 7.26
C MET A 310 -9.36 -34.68 6.46
N ARG A 311 -9.47 -34.09 5.27
CA ARG A 311 -8.32 -33.71 4.44
C ARG A 311 -7.54 -32.51 4.99
N CYS A 312 -8.22 -31.50 5.53
CA CYS A 312 -7.55 -30.31 6.06
C CYS A 312 -6.94 -30.55 7.46
N GLY A 313 -7.36 -31.60 8.16
CA GLY A 313 -6.84 -31.96 9.48
C GLY A 313 -7.22 -30.99 10.61
N GLN A 314 -8.19 -30.10 10.39
CA GLN A 314 -8.65 -29.13 11.38
C GLN A 314 -9.97 -29.57 12.02
N SER A 315 -10.14 -29.31 13.32
CA SER A 315 -11.43 -29.49 14.00
C SER A 315 -12.35 -28.30 13.67
N LEU A 316 -13.45 -28.56 12.96
CA LEU A 316 -14.40 -27.54 12.49
C LEU A 316 -15.81 -27.75 13.06
N THR A 317 -15.89 -28.20 14.31
CA THR A 317 -17.16 -28.52 15.00
C THR A 317 -18.13 -27.33 15.08
N GLU A 318 -17.62 -26.10 15.14
CA GLU A 318 -18.44 -24.88 15.14
C GLU A 318 -19.24 -24.67 13.86
N PHE A 319 -18.88 -25.34 12.77
CA PHE A 319 -19.55 -25.23 11.48
C PHE A 319 -20.59 -26.32 11.25
N MET A 320 -20.77 -27.29 12.15
CA MET A 320 -21.69 -28.42 11.90
C MET A 320 -23.15 -27.98 11.78
N ASP A 321 -23.58 -27.07 12.66
CA ASP A 321 -24.95 -26.57 12.74
C ASP A 321 -24.98 -25.04 12.88
N ASN A 322 -26.12 -24.44 12.54
CA ASN A 322 -26.37 -23.00 12.66
C ASN A 322 -25.35 -22.14 11.88
N ILE A 323 -25.04 -22.56 10.66
CA ILE A 323 -24.19 -21.79 9.75
C ILE A 323 -24.99 -20.84 8.88
N VAL A 324 -24.29 -19.86 8.34
CA VAL A 324 -24.82 -18.92 7.35
C VAL A 324 -23.94 -18.91 6.11
N SER A 325 -24.51 -19.26 4.96
CA SER A 325 -23.88 -19.08 3.65
C SER A 325 -24.11 -17.66 3.14
N VAL A 326 -23.06 -17.01 2.65
CA VAL A 326 -23.14 -15.65 2.09
C VAL A 326 -22.37 -15.54 0.78
N LYS A 327 -22.76 -14.58 -0.06
CA LYS A 327 -22.00 -14.23 -1.27
C LYS A 327 -20.81 -13.31 -0.99
N ARG A 328 -20.86 -12.58 0.14
CA ARG A 328 -19.88 -11.57 0.52
C ARG A 328 -19.83 -11.40 2.03
N VAL A 329 -18.63 -11.27 2.58
CA VAL A 329 -18.37 -10.96 3.99
C VAL A 329 -17.28 -9.91 4.10
N THR A 330 -17.45 -8.93 4.99
CA THR A 330 -16.38 -7.99 5.37
C THR A 330 -15.92 -8.31 6.78
N VAL A 331 -14.64 -8.62 6.94
CA VAL A 331 -13.96 -8.92 8.20
C VAL A 331 -13.05 -7.76 8.52
N GLN A 332 -13.35 -7.04 9.61
CA GLN A 332 -12.69 -5.78 9.98
C GLN A 332 -12.81 -4.71 8.89
N SER A 333 -11.95 -4.75 7.88
CA SER A 333 -11.94 -3.84 6.73
C SER A 333 -11.57 -4.52 5.41
N THR A 334 -11.46 -5.86 5.42
CA THR A 334 -11.27 -6.67 4.21
C THR A 334 -12.58 -7.37 3.87
N THR A 335 -13.05 -7.16 2.66
CA THR A 335 -14.21 -7.78 2.05
C THR A 335 -13.76 -8.89 1.14
N TYR A 336 -14.37 -10.04 1.32
CA TYR A 336 -14.22 -11.23 0.50
C TYR A 336 -15.56 -11.52 -0.16
N GLN A 337 -15.53 -11.93 -1.42
CA GLN A 337 -16.68 -12.39 -2.19
C GLN A 337 -16.35 -13.68 -2.95
N ILE A 338 -17.40 -14.38 -3.37
CA ILE A 338 -17.24 -15.54 -4.27
C ILE A 338 -16.53 -15.08 -5.55
N GLN A 339 -15.65 -15.92 -6.09
CA GLN A 339 -14.71 -15.68 -7.20
C GLN A 339 -13.49 -14.81 -6.89
N ASP A 340 -13.34 -14.29 -5.67
CA ASP A 340 -12.09 -13.65 -5.29
C ASP A 340 -10.96 -14.69 -5.23
N ILE A 341 -9.77 -14.28 -5.66
CA ILE A 341 -8.55 -15.07 -5.50
C ILE A 341 -7.86 -14.67 -4.20
N ILE A 342 -7.52 -15.67 -3.39
CA ILE A 342 -6.86 -15.53 -2.10
C ILE A 342 -5.55 -16.33 -2.08
N ARG A 343 -4.57 -15.84 -1.32
CA ARG A 343 -3.32 -16.57 -1.08
C ARG A 343 -3.52 -17.55 0.07
N ILE A 344 -3.37 -18.83 -0.27
CA ILE A 344 -3.60 -19.95 0.64
C ILE A 344 -2.29 -20.33 1.31
N ASP A 345 -1.21 -20.43 0.54
CA ASP A 345 0.08 -20.94 1.00
C ASP A 345 1.24 -20.37 0.17
N PHE A 346 2.47 -20.80 0.47
CA PHE A 346 3.66 -20.57 -0.31
C PHE A 346 4.43 -21.88 -0.49
N ASP A 347 4.62 -22.28 -1.74
CA ASP A 347 5.40 -23.46 -2.08
C ASP A 347 6.89 -23.12 -2.05
N CYS A 348 7.59 -23.62 -1.03
CA CYS A 348 9.01 -23.36 -0.83
C CYS A 348 9.91 -24.09 -1.85
N GLU A 349 9.45 -25.18 -2.47
CA GLU A 349 10.28 -25.97 -3.39
C GLU A 349 10.45 -25.24 -4.74
N ILE A 350 9.35 -24.68 -5.24
CA ILE A 350 9.34 -23.89 -6.48
C ILE A 350 9.36 -22.37 -6.23
N SER A 351 9.37 -21.94 -4.96
CA SER A 351 9.38 -20.53 -4.53
C SER A 351 8.22 -19.70 -5.13
N MET A 352 7.02 -20.28 -5.16
CA MET A 352 5.82 -19.67 -5.76
C MET A 352 4.63 -19.64 -4.80
N PRO A 353 3.79 -18.60 -4.82
CA PRO A 353 2.60 -18.56 -4.00
C PRO A 353 1.54 -19.56 -4.49
N VAL A 354 0.78 -20.12 -3.56
CA VAL A 354 -0.37 -20.98 -3.85
C VAL A 354 -1.64 -20.15 -3.69
N PHE A 355 -2.44 -20.10 -4.75
CA PHE A 355 -3.69 -19.35 -4.77
C PHE A 355 -4.92 -20.26 -4.75
N GLY A 356 -6.02 -19.71 -4.24
CA GLY A 356 -7.34 -20.34 -4.23
C GLY A 356 -8.42 -19.37 -4.70
N CYS A 357 -9.34 -19.85 -5.53
CA CYS A 357 -10.54 -19.11 -5.93
C CYS A 357 -11.70 -19.47 -5.01
N ILE A 358 -12.27 -18.49 -4.31
CA ILE A 358 -13.37 -18.72 -3.35
C ILE A 358 -14.63 -19.18 -4.11
N THR A 359 -15.14 -20.36 -3.75
CA THR A 359 -16.40 -20.90 -4.30
C THR A 359 -17.58 -20.69 -3.35
N LYS A 360 -17.37 -20.80 -2.03
CA LYS A 360 -18.39 -20.51 -1.01
C LYS A 360 -17.80 -19.83 0.22
N ILE A 361 -18.62 -19.04 0.90
CA ILE A 361 -18.28 -18.37 2.17
C ILE A 361 -19.31 -18.78 3.22
N ILE A 362 -18.82 -19.35 4.32
CA ILE A 362 -19.63 -19.88 5.40
C ILE A 362 -19.25 -19.19 6.71
N ILE A 363 -20.25 -18.78 7.48
CA ILE A 363 -20.07 -18.10 8.77
C ILE A 363 -20.69 -18.98 9.87
N SER A 364 -19.93 -19.30 10.91
CA SER A 364 -20.42 -20.03 12.08
C SER A 364 -21.23 -19.12 13.02
N LYS A 365 -21.96 -19.71 13.96
CA LYS A 365 -22.64 -18.97 15.03
C LYS A 365 -21.67 -18.18 15.93
N ALA A 366 -20.43 -18.62 16.02
CA ALA A 366 -19.36 -17.96 16.78
C ALA A 366 -18.59 -16.93 15.95
N ASP A 367 -19.13 -16.50 14.81
CA ASP A 367 -18.53 -15.49 13.94
C ASP A 367 -17.17 -15.91 13.34
N GLN A 368 -16.92 -17.23 13.22
CA GLN A 368 -15.80 -17.76 12.44
C GLN A 368 -16.17 -17.84 10.96
N ILE A 369 -15.18 -17.66 10.09
CA ILE A 369 -15.39 -17.63 8.64
C ILE A 369 -14.57 -18.72 7.99
N LEU A 370 -15.27 -19.56 7.23
CA LEU A 370 -14.70 -20.64 6.44
C LEU A 370 -14.90 -20.34 4.95
N PHE A 371 -13.82 -20.47 4.19
CA PHE A 371 -13.85 -20.38 2.74
C PHE A 371 -13.74 -21.78 2.15
N LEU A 372 -14.66 -22.11 1.25
CA LEU A 372 -14.44 -23.17 0.28
C LEU A 372 -13.77 -22.55 -0.94
N TYR A 373 -12.75 -23.21 -1.47
CA TYR A 373 -12.01 -22.72 -2.60
C TYR A 373 -11.53 -23.85 -3.52
N LYS A 374 -11.29 -23.50 -4.77
CA LYS A 374 -10.56 -24.34 -5.73
C LYS A 374 -9.14 -23.81 -5.89
N LYS A 375 -8.14 -24.68 -5.88
CA LYS A 375 -6.75 -24.27 -6.11
C LYS A 375 -6.63 -23.68 -7.52
N VAL A 376 -5.86 -22.61 -7.64
CA VAL A 376 -5.56 -21.98 -8.93
C VAL A 376 -4.11 -22.27 -9.29
N MET A 377 -3.88 -22.75 -10.51
CA MET A 377 -2.54 -23.03 -11.00
C MET A 377 -1.84 -21.72 -11.34
N VAL A 378 -0.63 -21.55 -10.80
CA VAL A 378 0.23 -20.42 -11.11
C VAL A 378 1.30 -20.87 -12.08
N SER A 379 1.32 -20.31 -13.29
CA SER A 379 2.29 -20.72 -14.32
C SER A 379 3.67 -20.11 -14.05
N TYR A 380 3.71 -18.79 -13.85
CA TYR A 380 4.94 -18.05 -13.56
C TYR A 380 4.63 -16.63 -13.07
N PHE A 381 5.62 -15.96 -12.50
CA PHE A 381 5.59 -14.53 -12.23
C PHE A 381 6.06 -13.75 -13.46
N ASP A 382 5.21 -12.88 -14.01
CA ASP A 382 5.56 -12.04 -15.16
C ASP A 382 6.08 -10.68 -14.68
N SER A 383 7.39 -10.52 -14.70
CA SER A 383 8.07 -9.28 -14.27
C SER A 383 7.65 -8.05 -15.08
N HIS A 384 7.15 -8.23 -16.32
CA HIS A 384 6.68 -7.12 -17.15
C HIS A 384 5.36 -6.55 -16.63
N PHE A 385 4.45 -7.42 -16.21
CA PHE A 385 3.15 -7.04 -15.66
C PHE A 385 3.17 -6.84 -14.14
N GLN A 386 4.24 -7.31 -13.47
CA GLN A 386 4.35 -7.35 -12.01
C GLN A 386 3.17 -8.12 -11.40
N ALA A 387 2.83 -9.26 -12.02
CA ALA A 387 1.68 -10.08 -11.69
C ALA A 387 1.94 -11.55 -12.02
N TYR A 388 1.24 -12.44 -11.34
CA TYR A 388 1.30 -13.88 -11.57
C TYR A 388 0.33 -14.28 -12.67
N LYS A 389 0.82 -15.04 -13.65
CA LYS A 389 -0.05 -15.66 -14.66
C LYS A 389 -0.76 -16.85 -14.03
N LEU A 390 -2.07 -16.91 -14.23
CA LEU A 390 -2.95 -17.96 -13.74
C LEU A 390 -3.48 -18.78 -14.90
N ASP A 391 -3.45 -20.10 -14.75
CA ASP A 391 -4.08 -21.05 -15.67
C ASP A 391 -5.36 -21.63 -15.05
N GLU A 392 -6.27 -22.10 -15.91
CA GLU A 392 -7.44 -22.83 -15.45
C GLU A 392 -6.98 -24.14 -14.78
N SER A 393 -7.46 -24.39 -13.55
CA SER A 393 -7.14 -25.65 -12.87
C SER A 393 -7.92 -26.79 -13.52
N GLU A 394 -7.22 -27.81 -14.03
CA GLU A 394 -7.86 -29.05 -14.47
C GLU A 394 -8.49 -29.81 -13.30
N ASN A 395 -7.96 -29.62 -12.09
CA ASN A 395 -8.44 -30.28 -10.89
C ASN A 395 -9.59 -29.50 -10.24
N ASN A 396 -10.82 -30.02 -10.37
CA ASN A 396 -12.03 -29.41 -9.83
C ASN A 396 -12.24 -29.63 -8.31
N GLN A 397 -11.25 -30.18 -7.63
CA GLN A 397 -11.34 -30.52 -6.21
C GLN A 397 -11.47 -29.26 -5.33
N GLU A 398 -12.56 -29.20 -4.57
CA GLU A 398 -12.74 -28.17 -3.54
C GLU A 398 -11.91 -28.48 -2.30
N ASN A 399 -11.45 -27.41 -1.65
CA ASN A 399 -10.71 -27.42 -0.40
C ASN A 399 -11.33 -26.39 0.55
N ILE A 400 -10.95 -26.44 1.83
CA ILE A 400 -11.44 -25.51 2.85
C ILE A 400 -10.29 -24.83 3.59
N ILE A 401 -10.50 -23.58 3.99
CA ILE A 401 -9.57 -22.82 4.83
C ILE A 401 -10.33 -21.84 5.71
N LEU A 402 -9.91 -21.69 6.96
CA LEU A 402 -10.41 -20.65 7.84
C LEU A 402 -9.82 -19.30 7.42
N GLN A 403 -10.61 -18.23 7.49
CA GLN A 403 -10.14 -16.87 7.16
C GLN A 403 -8.93 -16.46 8.01
N CYS A 404 -8.85 -16.90 9.27
CA CYS A 404 -7.70 -16.64 10.14
C CYS A 404 -6.44 -17.41 9.76
N GLY A 405 -6.55 -18.50 9.00
CA GLY A 405 -5.44 -19.30 8.51
C GLY A 405 -4.92 -18.88 7.14
N LEU A 406 -5.45 -17.80 6.54
CA LEU A 406 -4.91 -17.27 5.29
C LEU A 406 -3.49 -16.75 5.48
N TYR A 407 -2.62 -17.02 4.50
CA TYR A 407 -1.29 -16.44 4.43
C TYR A 407 -1.35 -14.90 4.27
N GLN A 408 -2.31 -14.41 3.47
CA GLN A 408 -2.56 -12.98 3.27
C GLN A 408 -4.04 -12.66 3.46
N TYR A 409 -4.33 -11.66 4.30
CA TYR A 409 -5.70 -11.29 4.67
C TYR A 409 -6.33 -10.28 3.70
N SER A 410 -5.99 -10.35 2.42
CA SER A 410 -6.55 -9.49 1.37
C SER A 410 -6.65 -10.25 0.06
N PRO A 411 -7.81 -10.23 -0.62
CA PRO A 411 -7.93 -10.76 -1.96
C PRO A 411 -6.91 -10.13 -2.93
N LEU A 412 -6.49 -10.92 -3.92
CA LEU A 412 -5.65 -10.45 -5.01
C LEU A 412 -6.47 -9.70 -6.04
N LEU A 413 -5.87 -8.68 -6.65
CA LEU A 413 -6.46 -8.01 -7.79
C LEU A 413 -6.27 -8.90 -9.02
N CYS A 414 -7.38 -9.37 -9.59
CA CYS A 414 -7.35 -10.21 -10.79
C CYS A 414 -7.86 -9.46 -12.01
N SER A 415 -7.19 -9.65 -13.14
CA SER A 415 -7.61 -9.11 -14.43
C SER A 415 -7.43 -10.15 -15.53
N ILE A 416 -8.36 -10.16 -16.47
CA ILE A 416 -8.25 -10.92 -17.72
C ILE A 416 -7.81 -9.93 -18.79
N LEU A 417 -6.67 -10.19 -19.41
CA LEU A 417 -6.14 -9.35 -20.48
C LEU A 417 -6.86 -9.65 -21.81
N LEU A 418 -6.60 -8.83 -22.83
CA LEU A 418 -7.25 -8.93 -24.14
C LEU A 418 -6.96 -10.26 -24.86
N ASP A 419 -5.82 -10.87 -24.59
CA ASP A 419 -5.43 -12.20 -25.08
C ASP A 419 -6.06 -13.35 -24.27
N LYS A 420 -7.02 -13.04 -23.39
CA LYS A 420 -7.71 -13.95 -22.47
C LYS A 420 -6.82 -14.57 -21.38
N SER A 421 -5.57 -14.15 -21.26
CA SER A 421 -4.73 -14.57 -20.15
C SER A 421 -5.21 -13.95 -18.83
N THR A 422 -5.20 -14.74 -17.77
CA THR A 422 -5.61 -14.29 -16.44
C THR A 422 -4.38 -13.98 -15.61
N TYR A 423 -4.36 -12.81 -14.98
CA TYR A 423 -3.29 -12.40 -14.07
C TYR A 423 -3.84 -12.00 -12.72
N ALA A 424 -3.10 -12.36 -11.66
CA ALA A 424 -3.35 -11.91 -10.30
C ALA A 424 -2.16 -11.10 -9.78
N CYS A 425 -2.47 -9.94 -9.20
CA CYS A 425 -1.46 -9.01 -8.71
C CYS A 425 -1.58 -8.86 -7.19
N LEU A 426 -0.41 -8.84 -6.53
CA LEU A 426 -0.33 -8.60 -5.09
C LEU A 426 -0.59 -7.13 -4.78
N SER A 427 -1.42 -6.89 -3.77
CA SER A 427 -1.73 -5.54 -3.25
C SER A 427 -0.73 -5.07 -2.17
N GLY A 428 0.18 -5.95 -1.76
CA GLY A 428 1.26 -5.78 -0.80
C GLY A 428 1.91 -7.13 -0.49
N LEU A 429 3.12 -7.13 0.09
CA LEU A 429 3.75 -8.33 0.66
C LEU A 429 3.25 -8.50 2.11
N ASP A 430 2.76 -9.68 2.46
CA ASP A 430 2.42 -10.04 3.85
C ASP A 430 3.53 -10.92 4.42
#